data_AF-A0A937WUF0-F1
#
_entry.id   AF-A0A937WUF0-F1
#
_cell.length_a   1.000
_cell.length_b   1.000
_cell.length_c   1.000
_cell.angle_alpha   90.00
_cell.angle_beta   90.00
_cell.angle_gamma   90.00
#
_symmetry.space_group_name_H-M   'P 1'
#
loop_
_entity.id
_entity.type
_entity.pdbx_description
1 polymer ?
#
loop_
_entity_poly.entity_id
_entity_poly.type
_entity_poly.pdbx_seq_one_letter_code
_entity_poly.pdbx_strand_id
1 'polypeptide(L)'
;MLFDEAEYDASTKRLSALTNVEPLLTKTLASEVRKYLALNLVAQRKQEMARREFDLAVKLNPGLHIGDEAVVSPKIRRMFYTIQDNTLRKTIKASRRYTLLRAAAWPGWGHVYRGEHRKGYIYMGAQFAALTGTALSFYSFIKARQAYTSFDDLEAFKIYKRTNSVHSVRAELQNRYDGYRSSARRTNLLIALSAGIWGVGLVDAYMLTINRDRVTAAAPGGAQATLTWGDAGPIYHVQYGFVW
;
A
#
# COMPACT_ATOMS: atom_id res chain seq x y z
N MET A 1 -4.62 -37.90 28.82
CA MET A 1 -5.71 -37.46 29.71
C MET A 1 -6.91 -37.15 28.84
N LEU A 2 -7.94 -38.01 28.86
CA LEU A 2 -9.25 -37.69 28.28
C LEU A 2 -9.96 -36.85 29.34
N PHE A 3 -10.14 -35.55 29.07
CA PHE A 3 -11.10 -34.75 29.81
C PHE A 3 -12.50 -35.28 29.48
N ASP A 4 -13.41 -35.26 30.46
CA ASP A 4 -14.79 -35.72 30.27
C ASP A 4 -15.57 -34.70 29.40
N GLU A 5 -16.59 -35.12 28.65
CA GLU A 5 -17.35 -34.19 27.77
C GLU A 5 -17.95 -33.02 28.56
N ALA A 6 -18.34 -33.26 29.81
CA ALA A 6 -18.82 -32.25 30.75
C ALA A 6 -17.76 -31.20 31.10
N GLU A 7 -16.48 -31.58 31.17
CA GLU A 7 -15.38 -30.66 31.46
C GLU A 7 -15.06 -29.76 30.26
N TYR A 8 -15.19 -30.28 29.04
CA TYR A 8 -15.07 -29.47 27.82
C TYR A 8 -16.20 -28.45 27.70
N ASP A 9 -17.44 -28.81 28.04
CA ASP A 9 -18.57 -27.87 28.02
C ASP A 9 -18.43 -26.78 29.09
N ALA A 10 -17.98 -27.12 30.29
CA ALA A 10 -17.66 -26.12 31.32
C ALA A 10 -16.53 -25.18 30.89
N SER A 11 -15.48 -25.73 30.27
CA SER A 11 -14.32 -24.97 29.80
C SER A 11 -14.67 -24.04 28.64
N THR A 12 -15.43 -24.51 27.65
CA THR A 12 -15.91 -23.66 26.53
C THR A 12 -16.81 -22.54 27.02
N LYS A 13 -17.69 -22.77 28.01
CA LYS A 13 -18.54 -21.74 28.60
C LYS A 13 -17.74 -20.66 29.34
N ARG A 14 -16.65 -21.03 30.04
CA ARG A 14 -15.76 -20.08 30.70
C ARG A 14 -14.95 -19.26 29.69
N LEU A 15 -14.39 -19.92 28.68
CA LEU A 15 -13.59 -19.26 27.64
C LEU A 15 -14.45 -18.36 26.75
N SER A 16 -15.70 -18.75 26.45
CA SER A 16 -16.62 -17.90 25.69
C SER A 16 -17.05 -16.66 26.50
N ALA A 17 -17.23 -16.78 27.81
CA ALA A 17 -17.45 -15.61 28.66
C ALA A 17 -16.26 -14.62 28.62
N LEU A 18 -15.02 -15.13 28.54
CA LEU A 18 -13.82 -14.30 28.39
C LEU A 18 -13.75 -13.60 27.03
N THR A 19 -14.40 -14.11 25.98
CA THR A 19 -14.46 -13.40 24.69
C THR A 19 -15.28 -12.11 24.76
N ASN A 20 -16.20 -11.96 25.73
CA ASN A 20 -16.96 -10.72 25.90
C ASN A 20 -16.10 -9.56 26.44
N VAL A 21 -15.02 -9.87 27.16
CA VAL A 21 -14.06 -8.89 27.68
C VAL A 21 -12.80 -8.80 26.82
N GLU A 22 -12.78 -9.45 25.66
CA GLU A 22 -11.68 -9.40 24.69
C GLU A 22 -11.21 -7.98 24.33
N PRO A 23 -12.08 -6.95 24.21
CA PRO A 23 -11.61 -5.59 23.94
C PRO A 23 -10.70 -5.01 25.02
N LEU A 24 -10.74 -5.56 26.24
CA LEU A 24 -9.93 -5.13 27.38
C LEU A 24 -8.62 -5.94 27.50
N LEU A 25 -8.45 -7.01 26.73
CA LEU A 25 -7.29 -7.90 26.79
C LEU A 25 -6.20 -7.47 25.79
N THR A 26 -4.94 -7.74 26.14
CA THR A 26 -3.84 -7.65 25.17
C THR A 26 -4.07 -8.64 24.04
N LYS A 27 -3.77 -8.25 22.78
CA LYS A 27 -3.96 -9.08 21.58
C LYS A 27 -3.34 -10.48 21.69
N THR A 28 -2.18 -10.58 22.35
CA THR A 28 -1.51 -11.86 22.63
C THR A 28 -2.36 -12.77 23.51
N LEU A 29 -2.87 -12.24 24.63
CA LEU A 29 -3.71 -12.98 25.56
C LEU A 29 -5.06 -13.37 24.93
N ALA A 30 -5.67 -12.44 24.18
CA ALA A 30 -6.89 -12.72 23.41
C ALA A 30 -6.68 -13.85 22.39
N SER A 31 -5.52 -13.87 21.70
CA SER A 31 -5.19 -14.95 20.76
C SER A 31 -5.03 -16.32 21.44
N GLU A 32 -4.44 -16.34 22.64
CA GLU A 32 -4.28 -17.56 23.44
C GLU A 32 -5.63 -18.10 23.91
N VAL A 33 -6.51 -17.24 24.43
CA VAL A 33 -7.88 -17.63 24.84
C VAL A 33 -8.64 -18.28 23.68
N ARG A 34 -8.58 -17.68 22.50
CA ARG A 34 -9.22 -18.22 21.29
C ARG A 34 -8.59 -19.52 20.81
N LYS A 35 -7.26 -19.69 20.96
CA LYS A 35 -6.57 -20.96 20.67
C LYS A 35 -7.11 -22.10 21.55
N TYR A 36 -7.20 -21.89 22.86
CA TYR A 36 -7.70 -22.92 23.78
C TYR A 36 -9.18 -23.23 23.55
N LEU A 37 -9.99 -22.21 23.27
CA LEU A 37 -11.39 -22.39 22.92
C LEU A 37 -11.55 -23.21 21.63
N ALA A 38 -10.73 -22.94 20.61
CA ALA A 38 -10.70 -23.73 19.39
C ALA A 38 -10.30 -25.20 19.65
N LEU A 39 -9.30 -25.46 20.48
CA LEU A 39 -8.89 -26.82 20.86
C LEU A 39 -10.02 -27.60 21.55
N ASN A 40 -10.73 -26.97 22.48
CA ASN A 40 -11.88 -27.58 23.14
C ASN A 40 -13.00 -27.89 22.15
N LEU A 41 -13.28 -26.98 21.20
CA LEU A 41 -14.28 -27.23 20.15
C LEU A 41 -13.88 -28.39 19.22
N VAL A 42 -12.58 -28.61 18.97
CA VAL A 42 -12.14 -29.80 18.24
C VAL A 42 -12.42 -31.08 19.03
N ALA A 43 -12.14 -31.07 20.34
CA ALA A 43 -12.45 -32.22 21.21
C ALA A 43 -13.95 -32.55 21.19
N GLN A 44 -14.81 -31.53 21.18
CA GLN A 44 -16.27 -31.66 21.05
C GLN A 44 -16.77 -31.99 19.63
N ARG A 45 -15.87 -32.32 18.68
CA ARG A 45 -16.20 -32.59 17.26
C ARG A 45 -16.86 -31.42 16.52
N LYS A 46 -16.85 -30.20 17.08
CA LYS A 46 -17.40 -28.96 16.51
C LYS A 46 -16.39 -28.28 15.56
N GLN A 47 -16.00 -29.01 14.51
CA GLN A 47 -14.92 -28.63 13.58
C GLN A 47 -15.09 -27.24 12.96
N GLU A 48 -16.29 -26.86 12.52
CA GLU A 48 -16.56 -25.57 11.87
C GLU A 48 -16.40 -24.38 12.83
N MET A 49 -16.84 -24.53 14.09
CA MET A 49 -16.64 -23.49 15.10
C MET A 49 -15.17 -23.39 15.50
N ALA A 50 -14.49 -24.53 15.65
CA ALA A 50 -13.05 -24.55 15.93
C ALA A 50 -12.24 -23.83 14.85
N ARG A 51 -12.60 -24.01 13.57
CA ARG A 51 -11.95 -23.31 12.44
C ARG A 51 -12.09 -21.80 12.53
N ARG A 52 -13.29 -21.30 12.85
CA ARG A 52 -13.54 -19.86 13.02
C ARG A 52 -12.69 -19.28 14.14
N GLU A 53 -12.58 -19.99 15.25
CA GLU A 53 -11.85 -19.53 16.43
C GLU A 53 -10.34 -19.55 16.20
N PHE A 54 -9.82 -20.55 15.49
CA PHE A 54 -8.43 -20.52 15.02
C PHE A 54 -8.16 -19.38 14.04
N ASP A 55 -9.07 -19.07 13.11
CA ASP A 55 -8.90 -17.93 12.20
C ASP A 55 -8.84 -16.61 12.96
N LEU A 56 -9.69 -16.43 13.97
CA LEU A 56 -9.67 -15.24 14.84
C LEU A 56 -8.39 -15.17 15.69
N ALA A 57 -7.94 -16.30 16.24
CA ALA A 57 -6.70 -16.38 16.99
C ALA A 57 -5.48 -15.97 16.15
N VAL A 58 -5.38 -16.46 14.91
CA VAL A 58 -4.30 -16.12 13.96
C VAL A 58 -4.40 -14.66 13.51
N LYS A 59 -5.60 -14.10 13.36
CA LYS A 59 -5.78 -12.66 13.04
C LYS A 59 -5.25 -11.75 14.15
N LEU A 60 -5.42 -12.14 15.40
CA LEU A 60 -4.92 -11.40 16.57
C LEU A 60 -3.40 -11.55 16.72
N ASN A 61 -2.90 -12.77 16.52
CA ASN A 61 -1.48 -13.10 16.61
C ASN A 61 -1.06 -14.02 15.44
N PRO A 62 -0.50 -13.46 14.35
CA PRO A 62 -0.08 -14.25 13.20
C PRO A 62 1.05 -15.25 13.51
N GLY A 63 1.86 -14.98 14.55
CA GLY A 63 2.93 -15.83 15.03
C GLY A 63 2.48 -16.86 16.09
N LEU A 64 1.17 -17.08 16.22
CA LEU A 64 0.64 -18.06 17.15
C LEU A 64 1.10 -19.47 16.79
N HIS A 65 1.56 -20.22 17.80
CA HIS A 65 1.94 -21.62 17.68
C HIS A 65 0.97 -22.49 18.47
N ILE A 66 0.72 -23.70 17.98
CA ILE A 66 -0.28 -24.59 18.57
C ILE A 66 0.22 -25.34 19.82
N GLY A 67 1.46 -25.10 20.24
CA GLY A 67 2.11 -25.78 21.36
C GLY A 67 3.00 -26.94 20.89
N ASP A 68 3.48 -27.73 21.85
CA ASP A 68 4.49 -28.76 21.62
C ASP A 68 3.98 -29.95 20.77
N GLU A 69 4.86 -30.49 19.94
CA GLU A 69 4.53 -31.50 18.93
C GLU A 69 4.13 -32.84 19.54
N ALA A 70 4.53 -33.11 20.78
CA ALA A 70 4.19 -34.34 21.49
C ALA A 70 2.76 -34.33 22.04
N VAL A 71 2.15 -33.16 22.23
CA VAL A 71 0.89 -33.00 22.98
C VAL A 71 -0.32 -32.89 22.05
N VAL A 72 -0.15 -32.28 20.88
CA VAL A 72 -1.26 -31.98 19.97
C VAL A 72 -1.33 -32.97 18.81
N SER A 73 -2.51 -33.57 18.61
CA SER A 73 -2.74 -34.57 17.56
C SER A 73 -2.37 -34.03 16.16
N PRO A 74 -1.82 -34.89 15.27
CA PRO A 74 -1.43 -34.48 13.92
C PRO A 74 -2.59 -33.86 13.10
N LYS A 75 -3.83 -34.30 13.34
CA LYS A 75 -5.02 -33.79 12.65
C LYS A 75 -5.33 -32.34 13.03
N ILE A 76 -5.27 -32.01 14.31
CA ILE A 76 -5.46 -30.63 14.81
C ILE A 76 -4.39 -29.72 14.24
N ARG A 77 -3.14 -30.19 14.24
CA ARG A 77 -1.98 -29.44 13.72
C ARG A 77 -2.13 -29.08 12.25
N ARG A 78 -2.45 -30.07 11.41
CA ARG A 78 -2.70 -29.83 9.98
C ARG A 78 -3.80 -28.80 9.76
N MET A 79 -4.89 -28.89 10.52
CA MET A 79 -5.99 -27.92 10.41
C MET A 79 -5.54 -26.51 10.77
N PHE A 80 -4.82 -26.34 11.88
CA PHE A 80 -4.32 -25.04 12.31
C PHE A 80 -3.35 -24.42 11.31
N TYR A 81 -2.32 -25.15 10.87
CA TYR A 81 -1.37 -24.63 9.90
C TYR A 81 -2.04 -24.31 8.55
N THR A 82 -3.04 -25.10 8.14
CA THR A 82 -3.83 -24.78 6.94
C THR A 82 -4.60 -23.46 7.11
N ILE A 83 -5.19 -23.21 8.27
CA ILE A 83 -5.89 -21.96 8.56
C ILE A 83 -4.88 -20.81 8.62
N GLN A 84 -3.77 -20.99 9.33
CA GLN A 84 -2.71 -20.00 9.47
C GLN A 84 -2.18 -19.57 8.10
N ASP A 85 -1.80 -20.53 7.26
CA ASP A 85 -1.32 -20.26 5.89
C ASP A 85 -2.37 -19.53 5.05
N ASN A 86 -3.63 -19.96 5.10
CA ASN A 86 -4.69 -19.33 4.33
C ASN A 86 -4.95 -17.90 4.78
N THR A 87 -4.97 -17.65 6.09
CA THR A 87 -5.20 -16.33 6.68
C THR A 87 -4.02 -15.41 6.39
N LEU A 88 -2.78 -15.88 6.53
CA LEU A 88 -1.57 -15.16 6.15
C LEU A 88 -1.58 -14.80 4.65
N ARG A 89 -1.86 -15.75 3.77
CA ARG A 89 -1.95 -15.51 2.31
C ARG A 89 -3.02 -14.49 1.96
N LYS A 90 -4.19 -14.53 2.62
CA LYS A 90 -5.26 -13.53 2.42
C LYS A 90 -4.81 -12.14 2.85
N THR A 91 -4.19 -12.02 4.02
CA THR A 91 -3.70 -10.74 4.56
C THR A 91 -2.58 -10.16 3.70
N ILE A 92 -1.63 -10.98 3.24
CA ILE A 92 -0.55 -10.56 2.32
C ILE A 92 -1.14 -10.07 1.00
N LYS A 93 -2.06 -10.83 0.37
CA LYS A 93 -2.73 -10.42 -0.88
C LYS A 93 -3.51 -9.12 -0.71
N ALA A 94 -4.24 -8.96 0.39
CA ALA A 94 -4.97 -7.73 0.69
C ALA A 94 -4.01 -6.55 0.86
N SER A 95 -2.97 -6.68 1.67
CA SER A 95 -1.94 -5.66 1.88
C SER A 95 -1.27 -5.25 0.57
N ARG A 96 -0.94 -6.20 -0.31
CA ARG A 96 -0.39 -5.93 -1.65
C ARG A 96 -1.35 -5.10 -2.49
N ARG A 97 -2.62 -5.48 -2.56
CA ARG A 97 -3.66 -4.71 -3.28
C ARG A 97 -3.76 -3.29 -2.75
N TYR A 98 -3.86 -3.11 -1.43
CA TYR A 98 -3.95 -1.77 -0.82
C TYR A 98 -2.70 -0.91 -1.06
N THR A 99 -1.52 -1.53 -1.06
CA THR A 99 -0.25 -0.83 -1.37
C THR A 99 -0.24 -0.34 -2.82
N LEU A 100 -0.63 -1.20 -3.76
CA LEU A 100 -0.69 -0.87 -5.18
C LEU A 100 -1.76 0.18 -5.48
N LEU A 101 -2.94 0.07 -4.87
CA LEU A 101 -4.00 1.07 -5.02
C LEU A 101 -3.57 2.45 -4.51
N ARG A 102 -2.88 2.50 -3.36
CA ARG A 102 -2.35 3.77 -2.84
C ARG A 102 -1.24 4.33 -3.70
N ALA A 103 -0.33 3.48 -4.19
CA ALA A 103 0.73 3.90 -5.11
C ALA A 103 0.18 4.38 -6.46
N ALA A 104 -0.89 3.77 -6.96
CA ALA A 104 -1.58 4.20 -8.17
C ALA A 104 -2.31 5.54 -7.97
N ALA A 105 -2.93 5.74 -6.81
CA ALA A 105 -3.59 7.01 -6.48
C ALA A 105 -2.58 8.16 -6.32
N TRP A 106 -1.44 7.91 -5.66
CA TRP A 106 -0.40 8.92 -5.48
C TRP A 106 1.01 8.28 -5.41
N PRO A 107 1.96 8.72 -6.26
CA PRO A 107 3.33 8.22 -6.23
C PRO A 107 3.97 8.37 -4.85
N GLY A 108 4.53 7.28 -4.32
CA GLY A 108 5.16 7.25 -3.00
C GLY A 108 4.23 6.99 -1.82
N TRP A 109 2.90 7.10 -1.98
CA TRP A 109 1.97 6.84 -0.86
C TRP A 109 1.96 5.36 -0.44
N GLY A 110 2.07 4.44 -1.40
CA GLY A 110 2.21 3.01 -1.12
C GLY A 110 3.49 2.67 -0.34
N HIS A 111 4.60 3.34 -0.62
CA HIS A 111 5.87 3.18 0.10
C HIS A 111 5.75 3.65 1.55
N VAL A 112 5.14 4.82 1.78
CA VAL A 112 4.87 5.33 3.14
C VAL A 112 3.99 4.36 3.92
N TYR A 113 2.93 3.83 3.31
CA TYR A 113 2.03 2.87 3.95
C TYR A 113 2.75 1.58 4.39
N ARG A 114 3.75 1.14 3.63
CA ARG A 114 4.59 -0.02 3.98
C ARG A 114 5.80 0.33 4.86
N GLY A 115 5.91 1.57 5.35
CA GLY A 115 7.00 2.00 6.22
C GLY A 115 8.32 2.33 5.50
N GLU A 116 8.36 2.34 4.17
CA GLU A 116 9.50 2.86 3.40
C GLU A 116 9.39 4.37 3.19
N HIS A 117 9.39 5.12 4.31
CA HIS A 117 9.17 6.56 4.33
C HIS A 117 10.16 7.34 3.45
N ARG A 118 11.45 6.97 3.45
CA ARG A 118 12.49 7.65 2.65
C ARG A 118 12.15 7.62 1.15
N LYS A 119 11.85 6.45 0.60
CA LYS A 119 11.47 6.32 -0.81
C LYS A 119 10.12 6.99 -1.09
N GLY A 120 9.17 6.84 -0.17
CA GLY A 120 7.87 7.49 -0.26
C GLY A 120 7.98 9.01 -0.41
N TYR A 121 8.78 9.67 0.43
CA TYR A 121 8.98 11.12 0.35
C TYR A 121 9.75 11.56 -0.90
N ILE A 122 10.71 10.76 -1.39
CA ILE A 122 11.40 11.05 -2.66
C ILE A 122 10.40 11.07 -3.82
N TYR A 123 9.56 10.04 -3.97
CA TYR A 123 8.57 10.00 -5.04
C TYR A 123 7.50 11.08 -4.90
N MET A 124 7.00 11.32 -3.68
CA MET A 124 6.03 12.38 -3.43
C MET A 124 6.61 13.76 -3.76
N GLY A 125 7.85 14.04 -3.34
CA GLY A 125 8.54 15.29 -3.61
C GLY A 125 8.82 15.49 -5.10
N ALA A 126 9.30 14.46 -5.78
CA ALA A 126 9.54 14.48 -7.23
C ALA A 126 8.24 14.73 -8.02
N GLN A 127 7.16 14.03 -7.65
CA GLN A 127 5.86 14.21 -8.26
C GLN A 127 5.31 15.62 -8.02
N PHE A 128 5.43 16.14 -6.81
CA PHE A 128 5.01 17.49 -6.48
C PHE A 128 5.76 18.53 -7.32
N ALA A 129 7.10 18.44 -7.39
CA ALA A 129 7.92 19.33 -8.20
C ALA A 129 7.54 19.26 -9.69
N ALA A 130 7.31 18.06 -10.23
CA ALA A 130 6.89 17.88 -11.62
C ALA A 130 5.50 18.47 -11.91
N LEU A 131 4.54 18.29 -11.00
CA LEU A 131 3.20 18.87 -11.12
C LEU A 131 3.23 20.39 -11.03
N THR A 132 3.98 20.96 -10.07
CA THR A 132 4.16 22.41 -9.95
C THR A 132 4.81 22.98 -11.22
N GLY A 133 5.86 22.34 -11.72
CA GLY A 133 6.51 22.73 -12.98
C GLY A 133 5.55 22.68 -14.17
N THR A 134 4.74 21.63 -14.26
CA THR A 134 3.72 21.47 -15.30
C THR A 134 2.67 22.59 -15.23
N ALA A 135 2.17 22.91 -14.04
CA ALA A 135 1.19 23.98 -13.85
C ALA A 135 1.74 25.35 -14.28
N LEU A 136 2.98 25.68 -13.88
CA LEU A 136 3.65 26.92 -14.29
C LEU A 136 3.87 26.97 -15.81
N SER A 137 4.29 25.85 -16.41
CA SER A 137 4.47 25.76 -17.86
C SER A 137 3.15 25.89 -18.60
N PHE A 138 2.06 25.30 -18.09
CA PHE A 138 0.74 25.41 -18.67
C PHE A 138 0.22 26.85 -18.66
N TYR A 139 0.45 27.58 -17.57
CA TYR A 139 0.15 29.03 -17.52
C TYR A 139 0.92 29.80 -18.60
N SER A 140 2.21 29.53 -18.76
CA SER A 140 3.02 30.15 -19.82
C SER A 140 2.51 29.82 -21.23
N PHE A 141 2.05 28.59 -21.44
CA PHE A 141 1.45 28.14 -22.70
C PHE A 141 0.15 28.87 -23.00
N ILE A 142 -0.75 29.06 -22.03
CA ILE A 142 -1.98 29.84 -22.21
C ILE A 142 -1.64 31.26 -22.62
N LYS A 143 -0.69 31.91 -21.92
CA LYS A 143 -0.27 33.28 -22.24
C LYS A 143 0.32 33.38 -23.65
N ALA A 144 1.19 32.44 -24.04
CA ALA A 144 1.80 32.42 -25.37
C ALA A 144 0.76 32.14 -26.47
N ARG A 145 -0.21 31.24 -26.20
CA ARG A 145 -1.34 30.98 -27.10
C ARG A 145 -2.18 32.23 -27.29
N GLN A 146 -2.55 32.90 -26.20
CA GLN A 146 -3.36 34.10 -26.26
C GLN A 146 -2.67 35.20 -27.07
N ALA A 147 -1.37 35.44 -26.84
CA ALA A 147 -0.60 36.44 -27.58
C ALA A 147 -0.50 36.14 -29.08
N TYR A 148 -0.44 34.86 -29.46
CA TYR A 148 -0.49 34.43 -30.85
C TYR A 148 -1.89 34.59 -31.46
N THR A 149 -2.94 34.15 -30.76
CA THR A 149 -4.32 34.21 -31.28
C THR A 149 -4.94 35.60 -31.25
N SER A 150 -4.43 36.52 -30.42
CA SER A 150 -4.87 37.91 -30.37
C SER A 150 -4.19 38.79 -31.41
N PHE A 151 -3.28 38.23 -32.23
CA PHE A 151 -2.64 38.96 -33.31
C PHE A 151 -3.66 39.12 -34.45
N ASP A 152 -4.19 40.33 -34.56
CA ASP A 152 -5.25 40.69 -35.51
C ASP A 152 -4.72 41.64 -36.60
N ASP A 153 -5.49 41.81 -37.67
CA ASP A 153 -5.14 42.65 -38.82
C ASP A 153 -4.82 44.09 -38.43
N LEU A 154 -5.45 44.60 -37.36
CA LEU A 154 -5.17 45.92 -36.80
C LEU A 154 -3.76 46.02 -36.19
N GLU A 155 -3.25 44.98 -35.50
CA GLU A 155 -1.87 44.96 -34.99
C GLU A 155 -0.87 44.84 -36.14
N ALA A 156 -1.17 43.98 -37.12
CA ALA A 156 -0.37 43.83 -38.33
C ALA A 156 -0.25 45.16 -39.10
N PHE A 157 -1.36 45.88 -39.25
CA PHE A 157 -1.40 47.19 -39.90
C PHE A 157 -0.61 48.26 -39.13
N LYS A 158 -0.71 48.28 -37.79
CA LYS A 158 0.08 49.21 -36.94
C LYS A 158 1.59 48.99 -37.12
N ILE A 159 2.04 47.74 -37.12
CA ILE A 159 3.45 47.38 -37.32
C ILE A 159 3.92 47.78 -38.72
N TYR A 160 3.10 47.49 -39.74
CA TYR A 160 3.38 47.89 -41.12
C TYR A 160 3.50 49.41 -41.25
N LYS A 161 2.54 50.18 -40.73
CA LYS A 161 2.55 51.65 -40.78
C LYS A 161 3.77 52.25 -40.07
N ARG A 162 4.25 51.64 -38.98
CA ARG A 162 5.43 52.10 -38.25
C ARG A 162 6.74 51.81 -38.98
N THR A 163 6.83 50.65 -39.63
CA THR A 163 8.10 50.09 -40.11
C THR A 163 8.21 50.12 -41.63
N ASN A 164 7.11 50.41 -42.32
CA ASN A 164 6.92 50.37 -43.77
C ASN A 164 7.41 49.07 -44.43
N SER A 165 7.30 47.94 -43.71
CA SER A 165 7.81 46.65 -44.17
C SER A 165 6.86 45.52 -43.81
N VAL A 166 6.57 44.65 -44.77
CA VAL A 166 5.82 43.41 -44.53
C VAL A 166 6.66 42.38 -43.77
N HIS A 167 8.00 42.47 -43.89
CA HIS A 167 8.93 41.60 -43.20
C HIS A 167 8.85 41.74 -41.68
N SER A 168 8.71 42.96 -41.15
CA SER A 168 8.55 43.17 -39.70
C SER A 168 7.25 42.58 -39.14
N VAL A 169 6.17 42.59 -39.92
CA VAL A 169 4.88 41.97 -39.53
C VAL A 169 5.04 40.44 -39.48
N ARG A 170 5.65 39.84 -40.50
CA ARG A 170 5.92 38.39 -40.53
C ARG A 170 6.88 37.96 -39.42
N ALA A 171 7.91 38.74 -39.14
CA ALA A 171 8.87 38.46 -38.08
C ALA A 171 8.19 38.45 -36.70
N GLU A 172 7.29 39.40 -36.41
CA GLU A 172 6.54 39.44 -35.16
C GLU A 172 5.58 38.26 -35.01
N LEU A 173 4.83 37.92 -36.06
CA LEU A 173 3.96 36.75 -36.07
C LEU A 173 4.76 35.45 -35.85
N GLN A 174 5.91 35.33 -36.51
CA GLN A 174 6.79 34.18 -36.37
C GLN A 174 7.36 34.08 -34.94
N ASN A 175 7.78 35.19 -34.35
CA ASN A 175 8.28 35.23 -32.97
C ASN A 175 7.20 34.77 -31.96
N ARG A 176 5.95 35.22 -32.14
CA ARG A 176 4.81 34.78 -31.31
C ARG A 176 4.50 33.29 -31.52
N TYR A 177 4.55 32.80 -32.76
CA TYR A 177 4.39 31.39 -33.06
C TYR A 177 5.50 30.53 -32.43
N ASP A 178 6.75 30.96 -32.49
CA ASP A 178 7.89 30.26 -31.89
C ASP A 178 7.80 30.27 -30.35
N GLY A 179 7.31 31.36 -29.75
CA GLY A 179 6.98 31.45 -28.33
C GLY A 179 5.87 30.48 -27.91
N TYR A 180 4.81 30.36 -28.71
CA TYR A 180 3.75 29.38 -28.51
C TYR A 180 4.27 27.94 -28.63
N ARG A 181 4.99 27.64 -29.70
CA ARG A 181 5.53 26.29 -29.99
C ARG A 181 6.52 25.83 -28.93
N SER A 182 7.42 26.70 -28.50
CA SER A 182 8.40 26.39 -27.46
C SER A 182 7.73 26.15 -26.10
N SER A 183 6.75 26.98 -25.73
CA SER A 183 5.94 26.78 -24.51
C SER A 183 5.15 25.47 -24.55
N ALA A 184 4.56 25.13 -25.70
CA ALA A 184 3.86 23.86 -25.89
C ALA A 184 4.78 22.65 -25.69
N ARG A 185 6.00 22.68 -26.29
CA ARG A 185 7.00 21.61 -26.13
C ARG A 185 7.43 21.43 -24.67
N ARG A 186 7.67 22.52 -23.94
CA ARG A 186 8.04 22.47 -22.52
C ARG A 186 6.94 21.86 -21.67
N THR A 187 5.69 22.27 -21.88
CA THR A 187 4.54 21.71 -21.18
C THR A 187 4.38 20.22 -21.46
N ASN A 188 4.48 19.79 -22.71
CA ASN A 188 4.38 18.38 -23.07
C ASN A 188 5.51 17.54 -22.45
N LEU A 189 6.74 18.07 -22.40
CA LEU A 189 7.86 17.41 -21.73
C LEU A 189 7.60 17.22 -20.24
N LEU A 190 7.08 18.25 -19.56
CA LEU A 190 6.80 18.19 -18.13
C LEU A 190 5.63 17.24 -17.79
N ILE A 191 4.60 17.20 -18.64
CA ILE A 191 3.53 16.20 -18.55
C ILE A 191 4.12 14.79 -18.69
N ALA A 192 4.98 14.57 -19.69
CA ALA A 192 5.62 13.27 -19.90
C ALA A 192 6.53 12.87 -18.72
N LEU A 193 7.28 13.81 -18.15
CA LEU A 193 8.09 13.59 -16.94
C LEU A 193 7.23 13.24 -15.73
N SER A 194 6.14 13.96 -15.50
CA SER A 194 5.17 13.68 -14.44
C SER A 194 4.58 12.27 -14.58
N ALA A 195 4.16 11.90 -15.80
CA ALA A 195 3.66 10.55 -16.07
C ALA A 195 4.76 9.49 -15.89
N GLY A 196 6.00 9.79 -16.26
CA GLY A 196 7.16 8.91 -16.07
C GLY A 196 7.47 8.67 -14.59
N ILE A 197 7.48 9.71 -13.76
CA ILE A 197 7.70 9.60 -12.30
C ILE A 197 6.59 8.75 -11.68
N TRP A 198 5.34 8.98 -12.07
CA TRP A 198 4.20 8.17 -11.63
C TRP A 198 4.38 6.69 -12.01
N GLY A 199 4.72 6.41 -13.26
CA GLY A 199 4.92 5.04 -13.77
C GLY A 199 6.07 4.31 -13.07
N VAL A 200 7.22 4.96 -12.90
CA VAL A 200 8.38 4.40 -12.20
C VAL A 200 8.03 4.12 -10.72
N GLY A 201 7.36 5.06 -10.05
CA GLY A 201 6.91 4.88 -8.67
C GLY A 201 5.96 3.69 -8.50
N LEU A 202 5.06 3.46 -9.47
CA LEU A 202 4.16 2.32 -9.47
C LEU A 202 4.90 0.99 -9.65
N VAL A 203 5.86 0.93 -10.58
CA VAL A 203 6.70 -0.26 -10.82
C VAL A 203 7.55 -0.58 -9.59
N ASP A 204 8.16 0.43 -8.97
CA ASP A 204 8.96 0.24 -7.76
C ASP A 204 8.09 -0.22 -6.57
N ALA A 205 6.88 0.34 -6.41
CA ALA A 205 5.92 -0.14 -5.41
C ALA A 205 5.54 -1.61 -5.64
N TYR A 206 5.38 -2.02 -6.90
CA TYR A 206 5.13 -3.41 -7.27
C TYR A 206 6.33 -4.32 -6.92
N MET A 207 7.55 -3.93 -7.24
CA MET A 207 8.77 -4.67 -6.89
C MET A 207 8.94 -4.80 -5.38
N LEU A 208 8.68 -3.73 -4.64
CA LEU A 208 8.65 -3.72 -3.18
C LEU A 208 7.64 -4.72 -2.61
N THR A 209 6.51 -4.91 -3.30
CA THR A 209 5.54 -5.94 -2.88
C THR A 209 6.09 -7.35 -3.05
N ILE A 210 6.74 -7.64 -4.17
CA ILE A 210 7.32 -8.96 -4.43
C ILE A 210 8.46 -9.27 -3.45
N ASN A 211 9.37 -8.33 -3.22
CA ASN A 211 10.56 -8.56 -2.40
C ASN A 211 10.21 -8.83 -0.94
N ARG A 212 9.26 -8.07 -0.36
CA ARG A 212 8.82 -8.34 1.03
C ARG A 212 8.05 -9.64 1.16
N ASP A 213 7.22 -9.99 0.18
CA ASP A 213 6.45 -11.24 0.20
C ASP A 213 7.38 -12.48 0.13
N ARG A 214 8.53 -12.36 -0.54
CA ARG A 214 9.57 -13.41 -0.54
C ARG A 214 10.25 -13.56 0.82
N VAL A 215 10.57 -12.44 1.48
CA VAL A 215 11.23 -12.46 2.80
C VAL A 215 10.30 -13.01 3.88
N THR A 216 9.00 -12.71 3.84
CA THR A 216 8.02 -13.29 4.79
C THR A 216 7.76 -14.77 4.53
N ALA A 217 7.83 -15.24 3.28
CA ALA A 217 7.71 -16.66 2.95
C ALA A 217 8.97 -17.47 3.28
N ALA A 218 10.14 -16.84 3.30
CA ALA A 218 11.44 -17.48 3.54
C ALA A 218 11.87 -17.53 5.02
N ALA A 219 10.98 -17.21 5.96
CA ALA A 219 11.25 -17.31 7.39
C ALA A 219 10.61 -18.56 8.04
N PRO A 220 11.07 -19.79 7.76
CA PRO A 220 10.82 -20.92 8.63
C PRO A 220 11.85 -20.88 9.77
N GLY A 221 11.41 -20.60 10.99
CA GLY A 221 12.19 -20.91 12.20
C GLY A 221 13.15 -19.84 12.74
N GLY A 222 12.65 -18.64 13.06
CA GLY A 222 13.36 -17.76 14.02
C GLY A 222 13.38 -16.27 13.70
N ALA A 223 13.06 -15.85 12.48
CA ALA A 223 12.89 -14.42 12.19
C ALA A 223 11.49 -13.96 12.69
N GLN A 224 11.46 -13.11 13.71
CA GLN A 224 10.22 -12.50 14.17
C GLN A 224 9.71 -11.51 13.12
N ALA A 225 8.80 -11.96 12.28
CA ALA A 225 7.96 -11.06 11.49
C ALA A 225 6.99 -10.36 12.47
N THR A 226 7.41 -9.22 13.00
CA THR A 226 6.56 -8.35 13.82
C THR A 226 5.49 -7.70 12.94
N LEU A 227 4.26 -8.19 13.08
CA LEU A 227 3.09 -7.48 12.56
C LEU A 227 2.80 -6.31 13.51
N THR A 228 3.13 -5.08 13.09
CA THR A 228 2.69 -3.89 13.83
C THR A 228 1.38 -3.40 13.23
N TRP A 229 0.48 -2.95 14.09
CA TRP A 229 -0.78 -2.34 13.67
C TRP A 229 -0.57 -0.84 13.69
N GLY A 230 -0.54 -0.20 12.51
CA GLY A 230 -0.66 1.26 12.41
C GLY A 230 -2.12 1.67 12.37
N ASP A 231 -2.39 2.96 12.57
CA ASP A 231 -3.75 3.53 12.59
C ASP A 231 -4.58 3.27 11.32
N ALA A 232 -3.93 2.85 10.22
CA ALA A 232 -4.56 2.53 8.94
C ALA A 232 -4.56 1.02 8.57
N GLY A 233 -4.24 0.13 9.51
CA GLY A 233 -4.29 -1.33 9.34
C GLY A 233 -2.96 -2.07 9.59
N PRO A 234 -2.89 -3.38 9.26
CA PRO A 234 -1.72 -4.21 9.56
C PRO A 234 -0.53 -3.85 8.65
N ILE A 235 0.61 -3.52 9.25
CA ILE A 235 1.89 -3.24 8.59
C ILE A 235 2.87 -4.36 8.96
N TYR A 236 3.46 -5.01 7.95
CA TYR A 236 4.47 -6.03 8.17
C TYR A 236 5.84 -5.37 8.36
N HIS A 237 6.39 -5.49 9.57
CA HIS A 237 7.79 -5.20 9.85
C HIS A 237 8.57 -6.50 9.97
N VAL A 238 9.61 -6.64 9.14
CA VAL A 238 10.62 -7.67 9.35
C VAL A 238 11.71 -7.00 10.17
N GLN A 239 11.79 -7.32 11.47
CA GLN A 239 12.87 -6.86 12.32
C GLN A 239 13.98 -7.91 12.26
N TYR A 240 15.16 -7.52 11.76
CA TYR A 240 16.34 -8.37 11.78
C TYR A 240 16.92 -8.33 13.20
N GLY A 241 16.72 -9.40 13.97
CA GLY A 241 17.56 -9.68 15.13
C GLY A 241 18.89 -10.23 14.62
N PHE A 242 19.91 -9.37 14.51
CA PHE A 242 21.27 -9.87 14.46
C PHE A 242 21.61 -10.36 15.87
N VAL A 243 21.50 -11.68 16.07
CA VAL A 243 22.11 -12.35 17.21
C VAL A 243 23.60 -12.45 16.87
N TRP A 244 24.42 -11.64 17.55
CA TRP A 244 25.86 -11.87 17.63
C TRP A 244 26.13 -12.90 18.73
#